data_AF-U4VCG6-F1
#
_entry.id   AF-U4VCG6-F1
#
_cell.length_a   1.000
_cell.length_b   1.000
_cell.length_c   1.000
_cell.angle_alpha   90.00
_cell.angle_beta   90.00
_cell.angle_gamma   90.00
#
_symmetry.space_group_name_H-M   'P 1'
#
loop_
_entity.id
_entity.type
_entity.pdbx_description
1 polymer ?
#
loop_
_entity_poly.entity_id
_entity_poly.type
_entity_poly.pdbx_seq_one_letter_code
_entity_poly.pdbx_strand_id
1 'polypeptide(L)'
;MFRVSGQTWCVPGLLSDTTEAGKFVVSYEISNNAVTFYNSHKDVIDIRYVVFNVDDFGTSTGGNQVMFRGNDGAQDFVQIKKPGTSDPASRPNDILFDSRFPQFQIIAQGYIPVGDFSNSATYGSKAYRLNFSNAGFVPFLKYSIVFPNCVTTPMLRYELGVGAGMSNIAMRAHVFDTYVDFFCQPDSGWSDAYADGSSWKTVDYGTPIQGVRYYIFGIAQ
;
A
#
# COMPACT_ATOMS: atom_id res chain seq x y z
N MET A 1 -2.68 -1.87 -6.02
CA MET A 1 -1.73 -1.33 -7.02
C MET A 1 -2.25 -1.59 -8.41
N PHE A 2 -1.88 -0.78 -9.39
CA PHE A 2 -2.35 -0.93 -10.77
C PHE A 2 -1.25 -0.60 -11.77
N ARG A 3 -1.47 -0.98 -13.03
CA ARG A 3 -0.62 -0.63 -14.18
C ARG A 3 -1.47 -0.53 -15.45
N VAL A 4 -0.94 0.13 -16.48
CA VAL A 4 -1.37 -0.17 -17.85
C VAL A 4 -0.94 -1.60 -18.18
N SER A 5 -1.81 -2.37 -18.82
CA SER A 5 -1.53 -3.77 -19.14
C SER A 5 -0.23 -3.88 -19.96
N GLY A 6 0.64 -4.80 -19.57
CA GLY A 6 1.99 -4.96 -20.14
C GLY A 6 3.07 -4.02 -19.58
N GLN A 7 2.74 -3.02 -18.78
CA GLN A 7 3.73 -2.15 -18.12
C GLN A 7 4.20 -2.71 -16.77
N THR A 8 5.16 -2.02 -16.13
CA THR A 8 5.63 -2.33 -14.78
C THR A 8 4.57 -1.98 -13.72
N TRP A 9 4.43 -2.82 -12.71
CA TRP A 9 3.58 -2.53 -11.55
C TRP A 9 4.16 -1.37 -10.75
N CYS A 10 3.34 -0.40 -10.36
CA CYS A 10 3.81 0.75 -9.59
C CYS A 10 2.96 1.07 -8.36
N VAL A 11 3.62 1.64 -7.36
CA VAL A 11 3.01 2.15 -6.11
C VAL A 11 3.65 3.50 -5.77
N PRO A 12 2.88 4.60 -5.64
CA PRO A 12 1.50 4.71 -6.08
C PRO A 12 1.41 4.43 -7.59
N GLY A 13 0.26 3.86 -8.00
CA GLY A 13 -0.03 3.67 -9.41
C GLY A 13 -0.28 5.03 -10.05
N LEU A 14 0.41 5.35 -11.14
CA LEU A 14 0.17 6.56 -11.92
C LEU A 14 0.26 6.25 -13.41
N LEU A 15 -0.63 6.88 -14.16
CA LEU A 15 -0.66 6.82 -15.62
C LEU A 15 0.09 8.04 -16.15
N SER A 16 0.81 7.84 -17.24
CA SER A 16 1.76 8.82 -17.80
C SER A 16 1.11 10.10 -18.35
N ASP A 17 -0.22 10.23 -18.31
CA ASP A 17 -0.99 11.33 -18.89
C ASP A 17 -1.72 12.23 -17.88
N THR A 18 -1.59 11.99 -16.56
CA THR A 18 -2.34 12.76 -15.55
C THR A 18 -1.53 13.90 -14.94
N THR A 19 -1.46 15.03 -15.65
CA THR A 19 -0.96 16.31 -15.12
C THR A 19 -2.06 17.31 -14.77
N GLU A 20 -3.30 16.86 -14.53
CA GLU A 20 -4.26 17.64 -13.76
C GLU A 20 -4.36 17.06 -12.34
N ALA A 21 -3.88 17.82 -11.36
CA ALA A 21 -4.12 17.53 -9.95
C ALA A 21 -5.64 17.28 -9.74
N GLY A 22 -5.99 16.09 -9.27
CA GLY A 22 -7.36 15.77 -8.83
C GLY A 22 -8.19 14.82 -9.71
N LYS A 23 -7.69 14.35 -10.86
CA LYS A 23 -8.36 13.27 -11.63
C LYS A 23 -7.67 11.93 -11.42
N PHE A 24 -8.21 11.11 -10.52
CA PHE A 24 -7.82 9.70 -10.42
C PHE A 24 -8.37 8.95 -11.62
N VAL A 25 -7.48 8.49 -12.50
CA VAL A 25 -7.92 7.79 -13.72
C VAL A 25 -8.41 6.36 -13.43
N VAL A 26 -7.97 5.80 -12.31
CA VAL A 26 -8.56 4.60 -11.71
C VAL A 26 -9.21 4.99 -10.40
N SER A 27 -10.51 4.83 -10.28
CA SER A 27 -11.25 5.01 -9.04
C SER A 27 -11.97 3.72 -8.66
N TYR A 28 -12.46 3.65 -7.42
CA TYR A 28 -13.23 2.51 -6.95
C TYR A 28 -14.34 2.94 -6.00
N GLU A 29 -15.36 2.10 -5.91
CA GLU A 29 -16.46 2.21 -4.96
C GLU A 29 -16.59 0.90 -4.19
N ILE A 30 -16.84 1.01 -2.88
CA ILE A 30 -17.12 -0.14 -2.02
C ILE A 30 -18.60 -0.10 -1.67
N SER A 31 -19.30 -1.18 -1.99
CA SER A 31 -20.66 -1.47 -1.57
C SER A 31 -20.66 -2.67 -0.62
N ASN A 32 -21.81 -2.99 0.00
CA ASN A 32 -21.89 -4.05 1.02
C ASN A 32 -21.22 -5.38 0.61
N ASN A 33 -21.37 -5.79 -0.66
CA ASN A 33 -20.88 -7.09 -1.13
C ASN A 33 -20.00 -7.00 -2.39
N ALA A 34 -19.57 -5.81 -2.80
CA ALA A 34 -18.78 -5.64 -4.02
C ALA A 34 -17.84 -4.45 -3.96
N VAL A 35 -16.69 -4.61 -4.61
CA VAL A 35 -15.78 -3.52 -4.96
C VAL A 35 -15.87 -3.31 -6.46
N THR A 36 -16.31 -2.14 -6.89
CA THR A 36 -16.41 -1.76 -8.30
C THR A 36 -15.24 -0.86 -8.66
N PHE A 37 -14.46 -1.22 -9.66
CA PHE A 37 -13.38 -0.39 -10.19
C PHE A 37 -13.84 0.32 -11.46
N TYR A 38 -13.54 1.62 -11.56
CA TYR A 38 -13.82 2.43 -12.74
C TYR A 38 -12.49 2.79 -13.42
N ASN A 39 -12.31 2.32 -14.66
CA ASN A 39 -11.20 2.74 -15.50
C ASN A 39 -11.67 3.88 -16.41
N SER A 40 -11.23 5.10 -16.14
CA SER A 40 -11.45 6.25 -17.01
C SER A 40 -10.28 6.51 -17.96
N HIS A 41 -9.26 5.63 -17.95
CA HIS A 41 -8.16 5.68 -18.91
C HIS A 41 -8.59 5.10 -20.25
N LYS A 42 -7.95 5.56 -21.33
CA LYS A 42 -8.13 4.98 -22.66
C LYS A 42 -7.55 3.58 -22.79
N ASP A 43 -6.48 3.28 -22.07
CA ASP A 43 -5.77 2.00 -22.17
C ASP A 43 -6.30 0.97 -21.17
N VAL A 44 -6.12 -0.31 -21.51
CA VAL A 44 -6.43 -1.44 -20.62
C VAL A 44 -5.52 -1.38 -19.39
N ILE A 45 -6.09 -1.57 -18.20
CA ILE A 45 -5.37 -1.58 -16.94
C ILE A 45 -5.46 -2.95 -16.27
N ASP A 46 -4.39 -3.34 -15.58
CA ASP A 46 -4.41 -4.47 -14.66
C ASP A 46 -4.42 -3.94 -13.22
N ILE A 47 -5.28 -4.51 -12.36
CA ILE A 47 -5.41 -4.13 -10.95
C ILE A 47 -5.08 -5.34 -10.07
N ARG A 48 -4.21 -5.14 -9.08
CA ARG A 48 -4.10 -6.04 -7.92
C ARG A 48 -4.64 -5.30 -6.70
N TYR A 49 -5.61 -5.91 -6.01
CA TYR A 49 -6.23 -5.36 -4.81
C TYR A 49 -6.38 -6.44 -3.75
N VAL A 50 -6.56 -5.98 -2.50
CA VAL A 50 -6.72 -6.83 -1.32
C VAL A 50 -7.79 -6.18 -0.48
N VAL A 51 -8.73 -6.98 0.02
CA VAL A 51 -9.76 -6.54 0.96
C VAL A 51 -9.36 -7.05 2.33
N PHE A 52 -9.15 -6.12 3.26
CA PHE A 52 -8.94 -6.46 4.66
C PHE A 52 -10.27 -6.31 5.39
N ASN A 53 -10.66 -7.33 6.14
CA ASN A 53 -11.72 -7.17 7.12
C ASN A 53 -11.12 -6.41 8.32
N VAL A 54 -11.64 -5.21 8.58
CA VAL A 54 -11.22 -4.40 9.71
C VAL A 54 -12.41 -4.28 10.63
N ASP A 55 -12.27 -4.86 11.83
CA ASP A 55 -13.25 -4.77 12.91
C ASP A 55 -12.61 -3.94 14.03
N ASP A 56 -13.17 -2.75 14.25
CA ASP A 56 -12.72 -1.77 15.24
C ASP A 56 -13.37 -1.97 16.61
N PHE A 57 -14.25 -2.96 16.75
CA PHE A 57 -14.80 -3.31 18.05
C PHE A 57 -13.74 -3.99 18.92
N GLY A 58 -13.86 -3.76 20.24
CA GLY A 58 -13.07 -4.48 21.23
C GLY A 58 -13.26 -5.99 21.13
N THR A 59 -12.25 -6.75 21.55
CA THR A 59 -12.31 -8.21 21.60
C THR A 59 -13.50 -8.67 22.41
N SER A 60 -14.20 -9.69 21.94
CA SER A 60 -15.20 -10.35 22.77
C SER A 60 -14.54 -11.09 23.93
N THR A 61 -15.32 -11.49 24.94
CA THR A 61 -14.80 -12.11 26.17
C THR A 61 -15.63 -13.32 26.59
N GLY A 62 -15.07 -14.15 27.48
CA GLY A 62 -15.81 -15.18 28.21
C GLY A 62 -15.78 -16.59 27.61
N GLY A 63 -15.06 -16.80 26.50
CA GLY A 63 -14.86 -18.13 25.92
C GLY A 63 -13.49 -18.72 26.27
N ASN A 64 -13.32 -20.02 26.00
CA ASN A 64 -12.07 -20.74 26.24
C ASN A 64 -11.59 -21.54 25.02
N GLN A 65 -12.37 -21.60 23.95
CA GLN A 65 -12.02 -22.36 22.76
C GLN A 65 -11.05 -21.56 21.88
N VAL A 66 -9.78 -21.96 21.84
CA VAL A 66 -8.77 -21.29 20.99
C VAL A 66 -8.80 -21.83 19.56
N MET A 67 -9.03 -23.14 19.39
CA MET A 67 -9.11 -23.80 18.08
C MET A 67 -10.52 -24.32 17.85
N PHE A 68 -11.12 -23.89 16.74
CA PHE A 68 -12.42 -24.35 16.29
C PHE A 68 -12.26 -25.06 14.95
N ARG A 69 -12.91 -26.22 14.80
CA ARG A 69 -13.03 -26.93 13.54
C ARG A 69 -14.50 -27.07 13.23
N GLY A 70 -14.90 -26.73 12.01
CA GLY A 70 -16.30 -26.75 11.60
C GLY A 70 -16.45 -27.03 10.12
N ASN A 71 -17.70 -26.97 9.66
CA ASN A 71 -18.06 -27.06 8.26
C ASN A 71 -19.10 -25.96 7.99
N ASP A 72 -18.91 -25.17 6.94
CA ASP A 72 -19.79 -24.04 6.60
C ASP A 72 -20.89 -24.41 5.60
N GLY A 73 -21.06 -25.70 5.32
CA GLY A 73 -21.95 -26.26 4.31
C GLY A 73 -21.28 -26.45 2.94
N ALA A 74 -20.16 -25.79 2.68
CA ALA A 74 -19.39 -25.93 1.44
C ALA A 74 -18.03 -26.60 1.67
N GLN A 75 -17.36 -26.31 2.78
CA GLN A 75 -16.04 -26.84 3.12
C GLN A 75 -15.84 -27.01 4.62
N ASP A 76 -14.96 -27.93 4.97
CA ASP A 76 -14.39 -28.01 6.32
C ASP A 76 -13.42 -26.84 6.53
N PHE A 77 -13.42 -26.29 7.74
CA PHE A 77 -12.55 -25.17 8.08
C PHE A 77 -11.99 -25.27 9.49
N VAL A 78 -10.86 -24.58 9.68
CA VAL A 78 -10.19 -24.39 10.97
C VAL A 78 -10.05 -22.91 11.24
N GLN A 79 -10.41 -22.51 12.45
CA GLN A 79 -10.27 -21.16 12.94
C GLN A 79 -9.40 -21.16 14.22
N ILE A 80 -8.44 -20.24 14.30
CA ILE A 80 -7.69 -19.96 15.52
C ILE A 80 -8.11 -18.59 16.02
N LYS A 81 -8.54 -18.53 17.28
CA LYS A 81 -9.01 -17.31 17.93
C LYS A 81 -8.00 -16.78 18.94
N LYS A 82 -8.12 -15.50 19.27
CA LYS A 82 -7.46 -14.93 20.45
C LYS A 82 -7.99 -15.62 21.71
N PRO A 83 -7.12 -16.04 22.64
CA PRO A 83 -7.54 -16.63 23.92
C PRO A 83 -8.50 -15.72 24.69
N GLY A 84 -9.51 -16.31 25.33
CA GLY A 84 -10.48 -15.58 26.14
C GLY A 84 -11.66 -14.97 25.37
N THR A 85 -11.67 -15.06 24.04
CA THR A 85 -12.75 -14.55 23.18
C THR A 85 -13.97 -15.47 23.15
N SER A 86 -15.16 -14.90 22.94
CA SER A 86 -16.44 -15.61 22.93
C SER A 86 -16.46 -16.83 22.00
N ASP A 87 -16.98 -17.95 22.50
CA ASP A 87 -17.18 -19.19 21.74
C ASP A 87 -18.43 -19.17 20.85
N PRO A 88 -19.63 -18.78 21.34
CA PRO A 88 -20.83 -18.77 20.50
C PRO A 88 -20.93 -17.55 19.57
N ALA A 89 -20.22 -16.46 19.87
CA ALA A 89 -20.36 -15.18 19.16
C ALA A 89 -18.99 -14.52 18.92
N SER A 90 -18.08 -15.23 18.26
CA SER A 90 -16.79 -14.68 17.84
C SER A 90 -16.98 -13.56 16.82
N ARG A 91 -16.23 -12.47 16.98
CA ARG A 91 -16.16 -11.33 16.05
C ARG A 91 -14.99 -11.48 15.08
N PRO A 92 -14.98 -10.80 13.93
CA PRO A 92 -13.82 -10.80 13.03
C PRO A 92 -12.52 -10.43 13.73
N ASN A 93 -12.51 -9.44 14.63
CA ASN A 93 -11.31 -9.08 15.40
C ASN A 93 -10.85 -10.22 16.31
N ASP A 94 -11.71 -11.15 16.75
CA ASP A 94 -11.32 -12.26 17.62
C ASP A 94 -10.50 -13.34 16.89
N ILE A 95 -10.53 -13.33 15.56
CA ILE A 95 -10.00 -14.39 14.72
C ILE A 95 -8.57 -14.04 14.28
N LEU A 96 -7.62 -14.90 14.63
CA LEU A 96 -6.22 -14.80 14.20
C LEU A 96 -5.97 -15.50 12.87
N PHE A 97 -6.71 -16.58 12.64
CA PHE A 97 -6.58 -17.41 11.45
C PHE A 97 -7.95 -18.02 11.14
N ASP A 98 -8.28 -18.05 9.86
CA ASP A 98 -9.46 -18.74 9.35
C ASP A 98 -9.11 -19.33 7.98
N SER A 99 -9.20 -20.64 7.85
CA SER A 99 -8.82 -21.33 6.61
C SER A 99 -9.78 -21.09 5.45
N ARG A 100 -10.95 -20.49 5.69
CA ARG A 100 -11.91 -20.14 4.62
C ARG A 100 -11.43 -18.96 3.78
N PHE A 101 -10.56 -18.12 4.33
CA PHE A 101 -10.08 -16.92 3.66
C PHE A 101 -8.66 -17.11 3.12
N PRO A 102 -8.33 -16.50 1.95
CA PRO A 102 -6.98 -16.51 1.42
C PRO A 102 -5.97 -15.96 2.42
N GLN A 103 -4.82 -16.60 2.52
CA GLN A 103 -3.77 -16.20 3.44
C GLN A 103 -2.78 -15.29 2.74
N PHE A 104 -2.45 -14.16 3.37
CA PHE A 104 -1.43 -13.24 2.88
C PHE A 104 -0.08 -13.57 3.53
N GLN A 105 0.83 -14.15 2.75
CA GLN A 105 2.19 -14.43 3.22
C GLN A 105 3.04 -13.18 3.11
N ILE A 106 3.83 -12.85 4.14
CA ILE A 106 4.84 -11.81 4.05
C ILE A 106 6.09 -12.42 3.43
N ILE A 107 6.41 -12.03 2.20
CA ILE A 107 7.61 -12.45 1.47
C ILE A 107 8.85 -11.72 2.00
N ALA A 108 8.72 -10.41 2.20
CA ALA A 108 9.77 -9.57 2.74
C ALA A 108 9.17 -8.37 3.46
N GLN A 109 9.87 -7.87 4.47
CA GLN A 109 9.51 -6.65 5.17
C GLN A 109 10.78 -5.99 5.72
N GLY A 110 10.72 -4.68 5.94
CA GLY A 110 11.86 -3.99 6.51
C GLY A 110 11.74 -2.47 6.49
N TYR A 111 12.79 -1.83 6.96
CA TYR A 111 13.01 -0.40 6.85
C TYR A 111 14.28 -0.15 6.05
N ILE A 112 14.20 0.77 5.09
CA ILE A 112 15.36 1.21 4.31
C ILE A 112 15.55 2.70 4.60
N PRO A 113 16.62 3.09 5.31
CA PRO A 113 16.92 4.50 5.52
C PRO A 113 17.25 5.17 4.18
N VAL A 114 16.89 6.44 4.02
CA VAL A 114 17.16 7.19 2.78
C VAL A 114 18.66 7.30 2.50
N GLY A 115 19.50 7.22 3.53
CA GLY A 115 20.96 7.22 3.41
C GLY A 115 21.53 6.03 2.64
N ASP A 116 20.77 4.93 2.54
CA ASP A 116 21.18 3.76 1.76
C ASP A 116 20.84 3.90 0.26
N PHE A 117 20.07 4.93 -0.11
CA PHE A 117 19.70 5.16 -1.51
C PHE A 117 20.87 5.77 -2.28
N SER A 118 21.07 5.26 -3.49
CA SER A 118 22.05 5.78 -4.45
C SER A 118 21.47 6.93 -5.27
N ASN A 119 22.33 7.77 -5.86
CA ASN A 119 21.88 8.82 -6.77
C ASN A 119 21.17 8.22 -7.99
N SER A 120 20.10 8.88 -8.42
CA SER A 120 19.29 8.51 -9.58
C SER A 120 18.89 9.77 -10.34
N ALA A 121 18.64 9.64 -11.64
CA ALA A 121 17.93 10.64 -12.44
C ALA A 121 16.54 10.15 -12.88
N THR A 122 16.17 8.93 -12.46
CA THR A 122 14.93 8.26 -12.83
C THR A 122 13.93 8.40 -11.69
N TYR A 123 12.84 9.12 -11.92
CA TYR A 123 11.75 9.35 -10.96
C TYR A 123 12.23 9.86 -9.59
N GLY A 124 13.20 10.78 -9.59
CA GLY A 124 13.75 11.43 -8.40
C GLY A 124 15.28 11.41 -8.39
N SER A 125 15.87 12.04 -7.38
CA SER A 125 17.31 12.17 -7.19
C SER A 125 17.95 10.95 -6.52
N LYS A 126 17.13 10.05 -5.96
CA LYS A 126 17.57 8.89 -5.18
C LYS A 126 16.82 7.62 -5.58
N ALA A 127 17.51 6.48 -5.60
CA ALA A 127 16.91 5.17 -5.83
C ALA A 127 17.55 4.07 -4.99
N TYR A 128 16.77 3.02 -4.71
CA TYR A 128 17.21 1.83 -4.01
C TYR A 128 16.55 0.58 -4.61
N ARG A 129 17.36 -0.43 -4.94
CA ARG A 129 16.87 -1.75 -5.35
C ARG A 129 16.83 -2.70 -4.16
N LEU A 130 15.63 -3.10 -3.79
CA LEU A 130 15.40 -4.17 -2.82
C LEU A 130 15.23 -5.49 -3.56
N ASN A 131 16.18 -6.41 -3.39
CA ASN A 131 16.04 -7.79 -3.88
C ASN A 131 15.37 -8.66 -2.82
N PHE A 132 14.51 -9.60 -3.24
CA PHE A 132 13.85 -10.56 -2.36
C PHE A 132 13.69 -11.93 -3.04
N SER A 133 13.59 -12.99 -2.24
CA SER A 133 13.29 -14.33 -2.74
C SER A 133 11.78 -14.49 -2.90
N ASN A 134 11.33 -14.90 -4.09
CA ASN A 134 9.92 -15.12 -4.36
C ASN A 134 9.70 -16.56 -4.84
N ALA A 135 9.02 -17.36 -4.02
CA ALA A 135 8.74 -18.77 -4.31
C ALA A 135 7.54 -18.97 -5.24
N GLY A 136 7.44 -18.18 -6.32
CA GLY A 136 6.36 -18.26 -7.31
C GLY A 136 5.08 -17.51 -6.94
N PHE A 137 5.10 -16.67 -5.89
CA PHE A 137 3.94 -15.84 -5.55
C PHE A 137 3.82 -14.63 -6.48
N VAL A 138 2.62 -14.06 -6.56
CA VAL A 138 2.43 -12.75 -7.17
C VAL A 138 2.68 -11.67 -6.12
N PRO A 139 3.71 -10.81 -6.26
CA PRO A 139 4.05 -9.84 -5.23
C PRO A 139 3.04 -8.69 -5.17
N PHE A 140 2.75 -8.25 -3.95
CA PHE A 140 1.92 -7.08 -3.65
C PHE A 140 2.64 -6.20 -2.63
N LEU A 141 3.09 -5.02 -3.09
CA LEU A 141 3.81 -4.07 -2.25
C LEU A 141 2.84 -3.17 -1.48
N LYS A 142 3.03 -3.08 -0.16
CA LYS A 142 2.50 -2.01 0.70
C LYS A 142 3.68 -1.35 1.40
N TYR A 143 3.81 -0.04 1.27
CA TYR A 143 4.86 0.70 1.96
C TYR A 143 4.34 2.03 2.50
N SER A 144 5.13 2.63 3.37
CA SER A 144 4.90 3.97 3.93
C SER A 144 6.19 4.77 3.89
N ILE A 145 6.05 6.07 3.65
CA ILE A 145 7.15 7.03 3.69
C ILE A 145 7.32 7.48 5.14
N VAL A 146 8.53 7.39 5.67
CA VAL A 146 8.85 7.79 7.03
C VAL A 146 9.49 9.16 7.02
N PHE A 147 8.91 10.08 7.78
CA PHE A 147 9.47 11.39 8.09
C PHE A 147 9.73 11.48 9.61
N PRO A 148 10.48 12.49 10.09
CA PRO A 148 10.74 12.70 11.51
C PRO A 148 9.46 12.86 12.35
N ASN A 149 8.46 13.56 11.82
CA ASN A 149 7.26 13.91 12.58
C ASN A 149 6.06 12.99 12.27
N CYS A 150 6.11 12.21 11.19
CA CYS A 150 4.97 11.41 10.76
C CYS A 150 5.36 10.24 9.84
N VAL A 151 4.40 9.34 9.62
CA VAL A 151 4.45 8.29 8.61
C VAL A 151 3.26 8.49 7.69
N THR A 152 3.51 8.45 6.38
CA THR A 152 2.47 8.72 5.38
C THR A 152 2.36 7.60 4.36
N THR A 153 1.25 7.58 3.63
CA THR A 153 1.08 6.71 2.48
C THR A 153 2.01 7.14 1.34
N PRO A 154 2.34 6.22 0.41
CA PRO A 154 3.08 6.53 -0.79
C PRO A 154 2.40 7.64 -1.60
N MET A 155 3.18 8.64 -2.00
CA MET A 155 2.70 9.76 -2.81
C MET A 155 3.74 10.10 -3.87
N LEU A 156 3.29 10.36 -5.10
CA LEU A 156 4.12 10.96 -6.13
C LEU A 156 3.51 12.32 -6.45
N ARG A 157 4.27 13.37 -6.13
CA ARG A 157 3.89 14.77 -6.38
C ARG A 157 4.89 15.36 -7.36
N TYR A 158 4.37 15.84 -8.49
CA TYR A 158 5.14 16.46 -9.56
C TYR A 158 4.39 17.71 -10.02
N GLU A 159 5.08 18.84 -10.11
CA GLU A 159 4.52 20.10 -10.61
C GLU A 159 5.06 20.43 -12.00
N LEU A 160 4.17 20.94 -12.86
CA LEU A 160 4.52 21.56 -14.14
C LEU A 160 4.58 23.09 -13.95
N GLY A 161 5.71 23.73 -14.24
CA GLY A 161 5.84 25.19 -14.17
C GLY A 161 7.23 25.69 -13.74
N VAL A 162 7.30 26.94 -13.26
CA VAL A 162 8.54 27.52 -12.72
C VAL A 162 8.85 26.85 -11.37
N GLY A 163 9.89 26.01 -11.33
CA GLY A 163 10.13 25.06 -10.22
C GLY A 163 9.79 23.61 -10.55
N ALA A 164 9.53 23.30 -11.83
CA ALA A 164 9.20 21.97 -12.33
C ALA A 164 10.14 20.89 -11.77
N GLY A 165 9.55 19.87 -11.15
CA GLY A 165 10.29 18.83 -10.46
C GLY A 165 9.40 18.02 -9.53
N MET A 166 9.96 16.92 -9.04
CA MET A 166 9.32 16.13 -7.98
C MET A 166 9.44 16.87 -6.64
N SER A 167 8.41 16.76 -5.80
CA SER A 167 8.44 17.35 -4.45
C SER A 167 9.33 16.54 -3.50
N ASN A 168 9.68 17.13 -2.36
CA ASN A 168 10.51 16.48 -1.35
C ASN A 168 9.84 15.37 -0.54
N ILE A 169 8.56 15.12 -0.83
CA ILE A 169 7.74 14.06 -0.25
C ILE A 169 7.42 12.97 -1.29
N ALA A 170 7.86 13.15 -2.53
CA ALA A 170 7.54 12.25 -3.62
C ALA A 170 8.39 10.97 -3.53
N MET A 171 7.69 9.83 -3.52
CA MET A 171 8.29 8.49 -3.57
C MET A 171 7.44 7.55 -4.40
N ARG A 172 8.09 6.79 -5.28
CA ARG A 172 7.48 5.76 -6.12
C ARG A 172 8.24 4.46 -6.00
N ALA A 173 7.55 3.35 -6.18
CA ALA A 173 8.12 2.03 -6.29
C ALA A 173 7.69 1.36 -7.61
N HIS A 174 8.61 0.65 -8.23
CA HIS A 174 8.36 -0.31 -9.30
C HIS A 174 8.50 -1.72 -8.76
N VAL A 175 7.49 -2.56 -8.99
CA VAL A 175 7.39 -3.90 -8.42
C VAL A 175 7.59 -4.94 -9.50
N PHE A 176 8.56 -5.81 -9.29
CA PHE A 176 8.88 -6.97 -10.12
C PHE A 176 8.77 -8.25 -9.30
N ASP A 177 8.95 -9.41 -9.94
CA ASP A 177 8.74 -10.70 -9.29
C ASP A 177 9.76 -11.01 -8.20
N THR A 178 10.98 -10.47 -8.28
CA THR A 178 12.06 -10.75 -7.32
C THR A 178 12.75 -9.51 -6.79
N TYR A 179 12.31 -8.32 -7.19
CA TYR A 179 12.84 -7.06 -6.67
C TYR A 179 11.83 -5.92 -6.74
N VAL A 180 12.07 -4.91 -5.91
CA VAL A 180 11.37 -3.62 -5.93
C VAL A 180 12.41 -2.53 -6.10
N ASP A 181 12.21 -1.64 -7.06
CA ASP A 181 12.98 -0.40 -7.16
C ASP A 181 12.18 0.72 -6.51
N PHE A 182 12.73 1.34 -5.47
CA PHE A 182 12.21 2.55 -4.86
C PHE A 182 12.93 3.77 -5.41
N PHE A 183 12.18 4.85 -5.65
CA PHE A 183 12.67 6.13 -6.15
C PHE A 183 12.10 7.25 -5.29
N CYS A 184 12.91 8.23 -4.92
CA CYS A 184 12.46 9.41 -4.17
C CYS A 184 13.27 10.66 -4.52
N GLN A 185 12.73 11.82 -4.14
CA GLN A 185 13.36 13.11 -4.34
C GLN A 185 13.52 13.83 -2.99
N PRO A 186 14.34 13.36 -2.03
CA PRO A 186 14.37 13.96 -0.69
C PRO A 186 14.90 15.41 -0.67
N ASP A 187 15.66 15.80 -1.69
CA ASP A 187 16.42 17.06 -1.74
C ASP A 187 15.70 18.19 -2.49
N SER A 188 14.42 18.03 -2.85
CA SER A 188 13.67 19.11 -3.52
C SER A 188 13.45 20.30 -2.58
N GLY A 189 13.48 21.51 -3.15
CA GLY A 189 13.24 22.76 -2.41
C GLY A 189 11.77 23.04 -2.09
N TRP A 190 10.84 22.18 -2.50
CA TRP A 190 9.40 22.37 -2.30
C TRP A 190 8.70 21.10 -1.80
N SER A 191 7.65 21.28 -0.99
CA SER A 191 6.82 20.24 -0.34
C SER A 191 5.33 20.41 -0.70
N ASP A 192 4.42 19.63 -0.09
CA ASP A 192 2.98 19.80 -0.33
C ASP A 192 2.46 21.14 0.21
N ALA A 193 1.50 21.71 -0.50
CA ALA A 193 0.73 22.86 -0.06
C ALA A 193 -0.74 22.71 -0.48
N TYR A 194 -1.63 23.27 0.32
CA TYR A 194 -3.06 23.32 0.03
C TYR A 194 -3.59 24.74 0.23
N ALA A 195 -4.65 25.07 -0.51
CA ALA A 195 -5.35 26.33 -0.36
C ALA A 195 -6.26 26.27 0.88
N ASP A 196 -6.16 27.27 1.74
CA ASP A 196 -7.03 27.49 2.89
C ASP A 196 -7.63 28.90 2.79
N GLY A 197 -8.82 28.97 2.18
CA GLY A 197 -9.44 30.24 1.81
C GLY A 197 -8.58 31.02 0.81
N SER A 198 -8.20 32.25 1.17
CA SER A 198 -7.33 33.12 0.38
C SER A 198 -5.82 32.92 0.65
N SER A 199 -5.46 31.96 1.50
CA SER A 199 -4.07 31.69 1.90
C SER A 199 -3.59 30.33 1.39
N TRP A 200 -2.28 30.20 1.18
CA TRP A 200 -1.64 28.91 0.95
C TRP A 200 -1.01 28.42 2.25
N LYS A 201 -1.24 27.16 2.61
CA LYS A 201 -0.61 26.50 3.76
C LYS A 201 0.27 25.36 3.27
N THR A 202 1.51 25.35 3.74
CA THR A 202 2.45 24.24 3.54
C THR A 202 2.16 23.14 4.55
N VAL A 203 2.20 21.89 4.10
CA VAL A 203 2.14 20.73 4.98
C VAL A 203 3.56 20.44 5.48
N ASP A 204 3.74 20.48 6.80
CA ASP A 204 5.02 20.12 7.42
C ASP A 204 5.03 18.64 7.80
N TYR A 205 5.78 17.86 7.03
CA TYR A 205 6.03 16.45 7.32
C TYR A 205 7.27 16.25 8.21
N GLY A 206 8.06 17.31 8.47
CA GLY A 206 9.39 17.24 9.08
C GLY A 206 10.49 16.92 8.06
N THR A 207 10.44 17.46 6.84
CA THR A 207 11.36 17.09 5.75
C THR A 207 12.85 17.20 6.12
N PRO A 208 13.73 16.32 5.60
CA PRO A 208 13.53 15.39 4.47
C PRO A 208 12.97 14.01 4.87
N ILE A 209 12.61 13.20 3.87
CA ILE A 209 12.28 11.77 4.00
C ILE A 209 13.41 11.06 4.77
N GLN A 210 13.08 10.28 5.79
CA GLN A 210 14.03 9.49 6.56
C GLN A 210 14.25 8.09 5.99
N GLY A 211 13.22 7.54 5.34
CA GLY A 211 13.29 6.22 4.73
C GLY A 211 11.92 5.65 4.37
N VAL A 212 11.90 4.35 4.10
CA VAL A 212 10.69 3.60 3.74
C VAL A 212 10.52 2.38 4.63
N ARG A 213 9.31 2.21 5.18
CA ARG A 213 8.86 0.97 5.82
C ARG A 213 8.03 0.19 4.80
N TYR A 214 8.40 -1.04 4.49
CA TYR A 214 7.73 -1.83 3.46
C TYR A 214 7.32 -3.22 3.95
N TYR A 215 6.30 -3.76 3.29
CA TYR A 215 5.82 -5.14 3.34
C TYR A 215 5.55 -5.59 1.90
N ILE A 216 6.17 -6.70 1.50
CA ILE A 216 5.90 -7.39 0.24
C ILE A 216 5.10 -8.63 0.61
N PHE A 217 3.84 -8.66 0.16
CA PHE A 217 2.97 -9.79 0.35
C PHE A 217 2.96 -10.70 -0.87
N GLY A 218 2.78 -12.00 -0.66
CA GLY A 218 2.60 -12.99 -1.69
C GLY A 218 1.14 -13.38 -1.85
N ILE A 219 0.62 -13.21 -3.07
CA ILE A 219 -0.69 -13.71 -3.47
C ILE A 219 -0.46 -15.07 -4.13
N ALA A 220 -1.11 -16.11 -3.61
CA ALA A 220 -1.13 -17.42 -4.25
C ALA A 220 -1.90 -17.35 -5.58
N GLN A 221 -1.39 -18.03 -6.61
CA GLN A 221 -2.07 -18.16 -7.91
C GLN A 221 -3.04 -19.33 -7.91
#